data_AF-A0A7C9RDY5-F1
#
_entry.id   AF-A0A7C9RDY5-F1
#
_cell.length_a   1.000
_cell.length_b   1.000
_cell.length_c   1.000
_cell.angle_alpha   90.00
_cell.angle_beta   90.00
_cell.angle_gamma   90.00
#
_symmetry.space_group_name_H-M   'P 1'
#
loop_
_entity.id
_entity.type
_entity.pdbx_description
1 polymer ?
#
loop_
_entity_poly.entity_id
_entity_poly.type
_entity_poly.pdbx_seq_one_letter_code
_entity_poly.pdbx_strand_id
1 'polypeptide(L)'
;MAAMLAHEIKNPLSGIRGAAQLIEPGLSPADRSLAQLLSGYQFLRQLDSYDVSNISGQMGSPVWQGQLDIASDLNKEVTTSFPVDQALPQRKPGVYVLTAQAVDGHGDDSNSIATQWFVVSDIGLSTYTGQDGLNVFARSLGSAKPIAGAELTLLAKNNEILGTATSDAEGHAIFNPGLTRGEGGMVPAVLMAKQGDNDFVFLDMGRAGFDLSDRGVTGRPAPGALDVYAWTERGIYRAGEEVHVAALARDGSAKAVENLPLTFIFSRPDGVEDRRIVSDGTSAGGHAVDLALQPNAMRGTWTVAIHTDRSAGAGRAGLAGMAGAWPGRRRADLRQIRARRLQQS
;
A
#
# COMPACT_ATOMS: atom_id res chain seq x y z
N MET A 1 -19.21 67.87 -22.24
CA MET A 1 -18.86 66.69 -21.40
C MET A 1 -19.92 65.64 -21.62
N ALA A 2 -19.72 64.78 -22.62
CA ALA A 2 -20.72 63.84 -23.12
C ALA A 2 -20.35 62.40 -22.76
N ALA A 3 -21.41 61.61 -22.56
CA ALA A 3 -21.51 60.15 -22.65
C ALA A 3 -20.84 59.31 -21.55
N MET A 4 -21.62 59.00 -20.51
CA MET A 4 -21.59 57.69 -19.85
C MET A 4 -22.70 56.84 -20.48
N LEU A 5 -22.32 55.84 -21.27
CA LEU A 5 -23.17 54.68 -21.58
C LEU A 5 -22.29 53.43 -21.74
N ALA A 6 -22.59 52.47 -20.86
CA ALA A 6 -22.55 51.02 -21.04
C ALA A 6 -21.24 50.32 -21.48
N HIS A 7 -20.70 49.49 -20.57
CA HIS A 7 -20.90 48.05 -20.74
C HIS A 7 -20.79 47.33 -19.39
N GLU A 8 -21.95 46.94 -18.87
CA GLU A 8 -22.04 45.87 -17.87
C GLU A 8 -21.78 44.57 -18.61
N ILE A 9 -20.53 44.09 -18.58
CA ILE A 9 -20.21 42.74 -19.01
C ILE A 9 -20.68 41.83 -17.88
N LYS A 10 -21.87 41.26 -18.05
CA LYS A 10 -22.33 40.13 -17.25
C LYS A 10 -21.33 39.00 -17.47
N ASN A 11 -20.54 38.73 -16.44
CA ASN A 11 -19.56 37.67 -16.38
C ASN A 11 -20.29 36.30 -16.39
N PRO A 12 -19.69 35.26 -16.98
CA PRO A 12 -20.40 34.30 -17.80
C PRO A 12 -21.20 33.30 -16.99
N LEU A 13 -22.33 32.90 -17.57
CA LEU A 13 -23.08 31.71 -17.19
C LEU A 13 -22.08 30.53 -17.15
N SER A 14 -22.07 29.74 -16.08
CA SER A 14 -21.29 28.51 -16.03
C SER A 14 -22.18 27.31 -16.38
N GLY A 15 -21.81 26.60 -17.46
CA GLY A 15 -22.54 25.46 -17.98
C GLY A 15 -21.91 24.17 -17.49
N ILE A 16 -22.58 23.48 -16.57
CA ILE A 16 -22.12 22.14 -16.16
C ILE A 16 -22.48 21.16 -17.28
N ARG A 17 -21.50 20.81 -18.14
CA ARG A 17 -21.70 19.84 -19.22
C ARG A 17 -21.67 18.40 -18.71
N GLY A 18 -22.68 18.09 -17.90
CA GLY A 18 -23.17 16.75 -17.67
C GLY A 18 -22.38 15.87 -16.73
N ALA A 19 -23.07 14.83 -16.28
CA ALA A 19 -22.53 13.73 -15.53
C ALA A 19 -22.63 12.47 -16.40
N ALA A 20 -21.53 11.71 -16.49
CA ALA A 20 -21.53 10.40 -17.10
C ALA A 20 -21.41 9.33 -16.00
N GLN A 21 -22.25 8.30 -16.08
CA GLN A 21 -22.14 7.10 -15.28
C GLN A 21 -21.35 6.05 -16.07
N LEU A 22 -20.32 5.48 -15.47
CA LEU A 22 -19.67 4.28 -15.98
C LEU A 22 -20.53 3.08 -15.50
N ILE A 23 -21.24 2.40 -16.40
CA ILE A 23 -22.34 1.44 -16.09
C ILE A 23 -21.86 0.09 -15.46
N GLU A 24 -22.71 -0.50 -14.60
CA GLU A 24 -22.65 -1.77 -13.82
C GLU A 24 -23.39 -2.98 -14.47
N PRO A 25 -23.65 -4.15 -13.81
CA PRO A 25 -22.78 -5.17 -13.18
C PRO A 25 -22.88 -6.55 -13.88
N GLY A 26 -21.87 -7.39 -13.61
CA GLY A 26 -21.62 -8.71 -14.23
C GLY A 26 -20.29 -8.67 -14.99
N LEU A 27 -19.41 -9.67 -14.80
CA LEU A 27 -18.04 -9.73 -15.39
C LEU A 27 -18.08 -9.73 -16.93
N SER A 28 -18.29 -8.54 -17.48
CA SER A 28 -18.37 -8.22 -18.88
C SER A 28 -17.15 -7.36 -19.26
N PRO A 29 -16.90 -7.09 -20.55
CA PRO A 29 -15.84 -6.17 -20.99
C PRO A 29 -15.81 -4.81 -20.27
N ALA A 30 -16.94 -4.36 -19.69
CA ALA A 30 -17.04 -3.12 -18.92
C ALA A 30 -16.25 -3.15 -17.60
N ASP A 31 -16.20 -4.27 -16.86
CA ASP A 31 -15.39 -4.37 -15.62
C ASP A 31 -13.89 -4.20 -15.91
N ARG A 32 -13.44 -4.70 -17.08
CA ARG A 32 -12.06 -4.49 -17.56
C ARG A 32 -11.81 -3.05 -17.96
N SER A 33 -12.79 -2.36 -18.53
CA SER A 33 -12.68 -0.93 -18.85
C SER A 33 -12.54 -0.07 -17.59
N LEU A 34 -13.27 -0.42 -16.51
CA LEU A 34 -13.11 0.24 -15.22
C LEU A 34 -11.75 -0.08 -14.61
N ALA A 35 -11.33 -1.35 -14.57
CA ALA A 35 -9.99 -1.71 -14.10
C ALA A 35 -8.88 -1.01 -14.90
N GLN A 36 -9.06 -0.82 -16.22
CA GLN A 36 -8.15 -0.05 -17.07
C GLN A 36 -8.17 1.45 -16.77
N LEU A 37 -9.34 2.02 -16.43
CA LEU A 37 -9.48 3.41 -16.02
C LEU A 37 -8.83 3.65 -14.65
N LEU A 38 -9.02 2.71 -13.72
CA LEU A 38 -8.48 2.73 -12.35
C LEU A 38 -6.99 2.45 -12.29
N SER A 39 -6.48 1.55 -13.14
CA SER A 39 -5.04 1.27 -13.28
C SER A 39 -4.33 2.30 -14.18
N GLY A 40 -5.10 3.03 -14.99
CA GLY A 40 -4.63 4.12 -15.83
C GLY A 40 -4.38 5.41 -15.03
N TYR A 41 -3.57 6.29 -15.61
CA TYR A 41 -3.23 7.58 -14.99
C TYR A 41 -4.38 8.60 -14.99
N GLN A 42 -5.58 8.25 -15.47
CA GLN A 42 -6.70 9.16 -15.70
C GLN A 42 -7.66 9.26 -14.50
N PHE A 43 -7.74 8.22 -13.66
CA PHE A 43 -8.65 8.23 -12.52
C PHE A 43 -8.25 9.32 -11.49
N LEU A 44 -9.24 10.10 -11.04
CA LEU A 44 -9.09 11.21 -10.07
C LEU A 44 -8.27 12.41 -10.58
N ARG A 45 -8.06 12.55 -11.89
CA ARG A 45 -7.46 13.76 -12.49
C ARG A 45 -8.52 14.63 -13.16
N GLN A 46 -8.13 15.88 -13.41
CA GLN A 46 -8.84 16.76 -14.34
C GLN A 46 -8.75 16.17 -15.75
N LEU A 47 -9.87 16.16 -16.46
CA LEU A 47 -9.97 15.60 -17.81
C LEU A 47 -9.85 16.71 -18.85
N ASP A 48 -9.34 16.39 -20.03
CA ASP A 48 -9.45 17.26 -21.19
C ASP A 48 -10.69 16.92 -22.05
N SER A 49 -10.88 17.65 -23.16
CA SER A 49 -12.01 17.43 -24.07
C SER A 49 -11.99 16.04 -24.73
N TYR A 50 -10.80 15.46 -24.96
CA TYR A 50 -10.62 14.14 -25.55
C TYR A 50 -11.00 13.05 -24.53
N ASP A 51 -10.53 13.15 -23.30
CA ASP A 51 -10.87 12.26 -22.20
C ASP A 51 -12.39 12.22 -21.99
N VAL A 52 -13.06 13.38 -21.94
CA VAL A 52 -14.51 13.47 -21.78
C VAL A 52 -15.25 12.82 -22.95
N SER A 53 -14.80 13.06 -24.17
CA SER A 53 -15.38 12.45 -25.37
C SER A 53 -15.19 10.94 -25.39
N ASN A 54 -14.01 10.46 -24.98
CA ASN A 54 -13.70 9.03 -24.89
C ASN A 54 -14.55 8.34 -23.82
N ILE A 55 -14.66 8.94 -22.63
CA ILE A 55 -15.48 8.41 -21.56
C ILE A 55 -16.94 8.37 -21.98
N SER A 56 -17.50 9.48 -22.47
CA SER A 56 -18.92 9.56 -22.85
C SER A 56 -19.28 8.69 -24.07
N GLY A 57 -18.34 8.48 -25.00
CA GLY A 57 -18.58 7.72 -26.23
C GLY A 57 -18.24 6.23 -26.15
N GLN A 58 -17.34 5.82 -25.24
CA GLN A 58 -16.80 4.46 -25.23
C GLN A 58 -16.89 3.74 -23.88
N MET A 59 -16.82 4.46 -22.76
CA MET A 59 -16.66 3.85 -21.42
C MET A 59 -17.87 4.06 -20.50
N GLY A 60 -18.66 5.10 -20.73
CA GLY A 60 -19.77 5.52 -19.89
C GLY A 60 -21.01 5.93 -20.66
N SER A 61 -22.04 6.28 -19.91
CA SER A 61 -23.33 6.74 -20.41
C SER A 61 -23.67 8.09 -19.77
N PRO A 62 -23.99 9.13 -20.55
CA PRO A 62 -24.48 10.38 -20.02
C PRO A 62 -25.78 10.17 -19.24
N VAL A 63 -25.82 10.59 -17.97
CA VAL A 63 -26.98 10.43 -17.08
C VAL A 63 -27.63 11.76 -16.71
N TRP A 64 -26.94 12.88 -16.88
CA TRP A 64 -27.46 14.21 -16.62
C TRP A 64 -26.71 15.27 -17.43
N GLN A 65 -27.38 16.37 -17.76
CA GLN A 65 -26.78 17.59 -18.33
C GLN A 65 -27.60 18.80 -17.90
N GLY A 66 -26.95 19.92 -17.57
CA GLY A 66 -27.65 21.12 -17.14
C GLY A 66 -26.78 22.37 -17.07
N GLN A 67 -27.32 23.40 -16.45
CA GLN A 67 -26.59 24.62 -16.13
C GLN A 67 -26.80 24.93 -14.65
N LEU A 68 -25.80 25.54 -14.02
CA LEU A 68 -25.87 25.95 -12.63
C LEU A 68 -25.44 27.40 -12.54
N ASP A 69 -26.32 28.24 -12.02
CA ASP A 69 -25.96 29.61 -11.71
C ASP A 69 -24.95 29.62 -10.56
N ILE A 70 -23.84 30.29 -10.79
CA ILE A 70 -22.79 30.49 -9.78
C ILE A 70 -22.81 31.95 -9.33
N ALA A 71 -22.67 32.18 -8.03
CA ALA A 71 -22.47 33.53 -7.53
C ALA A 71 -21.07 34.02 -7.94
N SER A 72 -20.98 35.28 -8.36
CA SER A 72 -19.73 35.91 -8.79
C SER A 72 -19.54 37.22 -8.04
N ASP A 73 -18.81 37.16 -6.93
CA ASP A 73 -18.35 38.35 -6.20
C ASP A 73 -16.99 38.81 -6.76
N LEU A 74 -16.88 40.09 -7.08
CA LEU A 74 -15.64 40.65 -7.63
C LEU A 74 -14.46 40.43 -6.67
N ASN A 75 -13.38 39.85 -7.19
CA ASN A 75 -12.13 39.56 -6.47
C ASN A 75 -12.33 38.69 -5.21
N LYS A 76 -13.38 37.87 -5.18
CA LYS A 76 -13.59 36.88 -4.12
C LYS A 76 -13.73 35.49 -4.73
N GLU A 77 -13.10 34.54 -4.07
CA GLU A 77 -13.34 33.13 -4.34
C GLU A 77 -14.73 32.75 -3.85
N VAL A 78 -15.50 32.08 -4.71
CA VAL A 78 -16.84 31.58 -4.40
C VAL A 78 -16.87 30.09 -4.65
N THR A 79 -17.21 29.32 -3.62
CA THR A 79 -17.45 27.88 -3.74
C THR A 79 -18.96 27.64 -3.86
N THR A 80 -19.38 27.01 -4.96
CA THR A 80 -20.79 26.65 -5.19
C THR A 80 -20.96 25.15 -5.03
N SER A 81 -21.91 24.72 -4.20
CA SER A 81 -22.25 23.30 -4.03
C SER A 81 -23.17 22.84 -5.16
N PHE A 82 -22.88 21.69 -5.77
CA PHE A 82 -23.74 21.07 -6.77
C PHE A 82 -24.73 20.09 -6.11
N PRO A 83 -26.05 20.28 -6.24
CA PRO A 83 -27.05 19.43 -5.60
C PRO A 83 -27.23 18.11 -6.39
N VAL A 84 -26.34 17.15 -6.13
CA VAL A 84 -26.35 15.83 -6.77
C VAL A 84 -27.67 15.08 -6.56
N ASP A 85 -28.32 15.29 -5.41
CA ASP A 85 -29.62 14.71 -5.05
C ASP A 85 -30.77 15.17 -5.94
N GLN A 86 -30.74 16.43 -6.37
CA GLN A 86 -31.73 17.01 -7.28
C GLN A 86 -31.41 16.68 -8.73
N ALA A 87 -30.13 16.74 -9.11
CA ALA A 87 -29.67 16.43 -10.47
C ALA A 87 -29.88 14.95 -10.82
N LEU A 88 -29.64 14.06 -9.86
CA LEU A 88 -29.78 12.62 -10.03
C LEU A 88 -30.62 12.05 -8.89
N PRO A 89 -31.96 12.14 -8.92
CA PRO A 89 -32.81 11.65 -7.82
C PRO A 89 -32.72 10.13 -7.61
N GLN A 90 -32.57 9.38 -8.71
CA GLN A 90 -32.38 7.92 -8.71
C GLN A 90 -30.95 7.60 -9.14
N ARG A 91 -30.02 7.57 -8.17
CA ARG A 91 -28.64 7.15 -8.41
C ARG A 91 -28.55 5.65 -8.32
N LYS A 92 -28.00 5.04 -9.36
CA LYS A 92 -27.51 3.68 -9.28
C LYS A 92 -26.13 3.71 -8.59
N PRO A 93 -25.68 2.61 -8.00
CA PRO A 93 -24.29 2.53 -7.58
C PRO A 93 -23.34 2.65 -8.78
N GLY A 94 -22.06 2.86 -8.49
CA GLY A 94 -21.00 2.94 -9.49
C GLY A 94 -20.22 4.25 -9.49
N VAL A 95 -19.40 4.41 -10.54
CA VAL A 95 -18.47 5.53 -10.69
C VAL A 95 -19.08 6.59 -11.58
N TYR A 96 -19.05 7.83 -11.09
CA TYR A 96 -19.55 9.00 -11.76
C TYR A 96 -18.43 10.01 -11.99
N VAL A 97 -18.52 10.69 -13.13
CA VAL A 97 -17.70 11.85 -13.43
C VAL A 97 -18.61 13.03 -13.77
N LEU A 98 -18.38 14.15 -13.10
CA LEU A 98 -19.03 15.43 -13.35
C LEU A 98 -18.01 16.38 -13.98
N THR A 99 -18.37 17.00 -15.11
CA THR A 99 -17.55 18.03 -15.72
C THR A 99 -18.30 19.35 -15.83
N ALA A 100 -17.57 20.46 -15.68
CA ALA A 100 -18.12 21.80 -15.74
C ALA A 100 -17.24 22.75 -16.56
N GLN A 101 -17.88 23.66 -17.29
CA GLN A 101 -17.23 24.66 -18.12
C GLN A 101 -18.05 25.94 -18.18
N ALA A 102 -17.44 27.11 -18.42
CA ALA A 102 -18.23 28.31 -18.69
C ALA A 102 -19.04 28.16 -19.99
N VAL A 103 -20.27 28.69 -20.03
CA VAL A 103 -21.13 28.69 -21.24
C VAL A 103 -20.49 29.55 -22.34
N ASP A 104 -19.95 30.71 -21.96
CA ASP A 104 -19.33 31.69 -22.87
C ASP A 104 -17.79 31.61 -22.88
N GLY A 105 -17.23 30.56 -22.27
CA GLY A 105 -15.80 30.34 -22.22
C GLY A 105 -15.24 30.01 -23.60
N HIS A 106 -14.29 30.82 -24.08
CA HIS A 106 -13.45 30.47 -25.21
C HIS A 106 -12.42 29.44 -24.72
N GLY A 107 -12.85 28.19 -24.57
CA GLY A 107 -11.96 27.10 -24.19
C GLY A 107 -11.10 26.71 -25.38
N ASP A 108 -9.78 26.87 -25.25
CA ASP A 108 -8.84 26.10 -26.07
C ASP A 108 -9.13 24.62 -25.81
N ASP A 109 -9.37 23.84 -26.86
CA ASP A 109 -9.72 22.41 -26.79
C ASP A 109 -8.67 21.54 -26.04
N SER A 110 -7.47 22.09 -25.78
CA SER A 110 -6.35 21.43 -25.09
C SER A 110 -6.30 21.65 -23.57
N ASN A 111 -7.17 22.49 -22.99
CA ASN A 111 -7.15 22.79 -21.55
C ASN A 111 -7.98 21.80 -20.71
N SER A 112 -7.54 21.60 -19.47
CA SER A 112 -8.24 20.77 -18.49
C SER A 112 -9.62 21.35 -18.15
N ILE A 113 -10.64 20.52 -18.24
CA ILE A 113 -12.03 20.80 -17.86
C ILE A 113 -12.20 20.53 -16.37
N ALA A 114 -12.91 21.43 -15.67
CA ALA A 114 -13.21 21.25 -14.26
C ALA A 114 -13.94 19.92 -14.05
N THR A 115 -13.27 18.97 -13.39
CA THR A 115 -13.73 17.59 -13.25
C THR A 115 -13.83 17.22 -11.77
N GLN A 116 -14.92 16.55 -11.40
CA GLN A 116 -15.11 15.90 -10.12
C GLN A 116 -15.54 14.44 -10.31
N TRP A 117 -14.73 13.53 -9.80
CA TRP A 117 -15.06 12.11 -9.73
C TRP A 117 -15.73 11.80 -8.39
N PHE A 118 -16.72 10.90 -8.40
CA PHE A 118 -17.31 10.37 -7.18
C PHE A 118 -17.83 8.95 -7.39
N VAL A 119 -17.91 8.19 -6.29
CA VAL A 119 -18.42 6.82 -6.28
C VAL A 119 -19.68 6.81 -5.44
N VAL A 120 -20.73 6.18 -5.95
CA VAL A 120 -21.96 5.91 -5.22
C VAL A 120 -21.94 4.43 -4.84
N SER A 121 -21.82 4.14 -3.56
CA SER A 121 -21.87 2.79 -3.01
C SER A 121 -22.19 2.86 -1.52
N ASP A 122 -22.84 1.82 -0.97
CA ASP A 122 -22.93 1.58 0.46
C ASP A 122 -21.84 0.60 0.94
N ILE A 123 -21.04 0.00 0.07
CA ILE A 123 -19.94 -0.88 0.47
C ILE A 123 -18.69 -0.07 0.83
N GLY A 124 -18.26 -0.17 2.08
CA GLY A 124 -16.96 0.26 2.57
C GLY A 124 -15.99 -0.92 2.66
N LEU A 125 -14.82 -0.79 2.04
CA LEU A 125 -13.74 -1.77 2.13
C LEU A 125 -12.61 -1.30 3.04
N SER A 126 -12.09 -2.20 3.85
CA SER A 126 -10.83 -2.01 4.59
C SER A 126 -9.97 -3.24 4.42
N THR A 127 -8.67 -3.05 4.21
CA THR A 127 -7.74 -4.15 3.96
C THR A 127 -6.53 -4.11 4.88
N TYR A 128 -6.05 -5.30 5.24
CA TYR A 128 -4.86 -5.50 6.04
C TYR A 128 -4.00 -6.59 5.40
N THR A 129 -2.73 -6.29 5.14
CA THR A 129 -1.78 -7.27 4.63
C THR A 129 -0.94 -7.81 5.77
N GLY A 130 -0.98 -9.13 5.97
CA GLY A 130 -0.24 -9.86 7.00
C GLY A 130 0.57 -11.02 6.43
N GLN A 131 1.11 -11.88 7.31
CA GLN A 131 1.79 -13.11 6.88
C GLN A 131 0.81 -14.16 6.33
N ASP A 132 -0.43 -14.09 6.77
CA ASP A 132 -1.58 -14.91 6.41
C ASP A 132 -2.27 -14.47 5.11
N GLY A 133 -1.89 -13.31 4.56
CA GLY A 133 -2.35 -12.82 3.27
C GLY A 133 -2.99 -11.45 3.34
N LEU A 134 -3.89 -11.18 2.39
CA LEU A 134 -4.67 -9.95 2.34
C LEU A 134 -6.04 -10.23 2.95
N ASN A 135 -6.24 -9.65 4.13
CA ASN A 135 -7.52 -9.64 4.83
C ASN A 135 -8.36 -8.48 4.31
N VAL A 136 -9.61 -8.75 3.94
CA VAL A 136 -10.58 -7.77 3.42
C VAL A 136 -11.80 -7.77 4.32
N PHE A 137 -12.22 -6.58 4.76
CA PHE A 137 -13.45 -6.38 5.52
C PHE A 137 -14.40 -5.49 4.74
N ALA A 138 -15.61 -6.01 4.47
CA ALA A 138 -16.69 -5.30 3.81
C ALA A 138 -17.76 -4.91 4.83
N ARG A 139 -18.09 -3.61 4.89
CA ARG A 139 -19.11 -3.06 5.81
C ARG A 139 -19.99 -2.06 5.09
N SER A 140 -21.25 -1.95 5.50
CA SER A 140 -22.16 -0.90 5.02
C SER A 140 -21.69 0.47 5.53
N LEU A 141 -21.60 1.47 4.66
CA LEU A 141 -21.22 2.84 5.01
C LEU A 141 -22.34 3.54 5.78
N GLY A 142 -23.60 3.27 5.45
CA GLY A 142 -24.77 3.83 6.13
C GLY A 142 -25.04 3.20 7.49
N SER A 143 -24.92 1.87 7.61
CA SER A 143 -25.27 1.15 8.86
C SER A 143 -24.08 0.73 9.70
N ALA A 144 -22.85 0.82 9.17
CA ALA A 144 -21.62 0.29 9.75
C ALA A 144 -21.63 -1.22 10.02
N LYS A 145 -22.64 -1.98 9.58
CA LYS A 145 -22.74 -3.43 9.79
C LYS A 145 -21.88 -4.22 8.80
N PRO A 146 -21.39 -5.41 9.18
CA PRO A 146 -20.75 -6.31 8.23
C PRO A 146 -21.65 -6.64 7.03
N ILE A 147 -21.04 -6.77 5.85
CA ILE A 147 -21.73 -7.23 4.65
C ILE A 147 -21.28 -8.66 4.37
N ALA A 148 -22.16 -9.62 4.62
CA ALA A 148 -21.95 -11.02 4.26
C ALA A 148 -22.30 -11.26 2.79
N GLY A 149 -21.58 -12.18 2.14
CA GLY A 149 -21.84 -12.56 0.75
C GLY A 149 -21.39 -11.54 -0.28
N ALA A 150 -20.55 -10.54 0.08
CA ALA A 150 -19.96 -9.63 -0.89
C ALA A 150 -18.97 -10.40 -1.78
N GLU A 151 -19.15 -10.30 -3.09
CA GLU A 151 -18.26 -10.91 -4.08
C GLU A 151 -17.03 -10.02 -4.28
N LEU A 152 -15.86 -10.57 -3.97
CA LEU A 152 -14.59 -9.86 -4.01
C LEU A 152 -13.73 -10.39 -5.15
N THR A 153 -13.15 -9.48 -5.93
CA THR A 153 -12.21 -9.82 -7.03
C THR A 153 -10.94 -8.99 -6.90
N LEU A 154 -9.80 -9.66 -6.78
CA LEU A 154 -8.49 -9.02 -6.77
C LEU A 154 -7.90 -9.04 -8.18
N LEU A 155 -7.61 -7.87 -8.73
CA LEU A 155 -7.08 -7.69 -10.08
C LEU A 155 -5.63 -7.21 -10.03
N ALA A 156 -4.83 -7.75 -10.94
CA ALA A 156 -3.48 -7.27 -11.24
C ALA A 156 -3.51 -6.03 -12.15
N LYS A 157 -2.36 -5.34 -12.24
CA LYS A 157 -2.18 -4.16 -13.09
C LYS A 157 -2.43 -4.41 -14.58
N ASN A 158 -2.20 -5.64 -15.05
CA ASN A 158 -2.52 -6.07 -16.42
C ASN A 158 -3.98 -6.52 -16.61
N ASN A 159 -4.86 -6.30 -15.62
CA ASN A 159 -6.25 -6.73 -15.57
C ASN A 159 -6.46 -8.26 -15.43
N GLU A 160 -5.43 -9.02 -15.07
CA GLU A 160 -5.59 -10.43 -14.74
C GLU A 160 -6.25 -10.61 -13.37
N ILE A 161 -7.16 -11.58 -13.24
CA ILE A 161 -7.76 -11.94 -11.96
C ILE A 161 -6.74 -12.74 -11.16
N LEU A 162 -6.24 -12.14 -10.08
CA LEU A 162 -5.35 -12.80 -9.13
C LEU A 162 -6.11 -13.76 -8.23
N GLY A 163 -7.35 -13.42 -7.88
CA GLY A 163 -8.22 -14.31 -7.13
C GLY A 163 -9.60 -13.72 -6.92
N THR A 164 -10.49 -14.58 -6.43
CA THR A 164 -11.86 -14.22 -6.00
C THR A 164 -12.11 -14.76 -4.60
N ALA A 165 -12.98 -14.08 -3.85
CA ALA A 165 -13.42 -14.50 -2.53
C ALA A 165 -14.85 -14.00 -2.27
N THR A 166 -15.51 -14.58 -1.27
CA THR A 166 -16.81 -14.11 -0.79
C THR A 166 -16.68 -13.79 0.70
N SER A 167 -17.22 -12.64 1.14
CA SER A 167 -17.18 -12.29 2.56
C SER A 167 -18.09 -13.19 3.40
N ASP A 168 -17.63 -13.53 4.61
CA ASP A 168 -18.36 -14.32 5.60
C ASP A 168 -19.38 -13.49 6.40
N ALA A 169 -19.95 -14.07 7.46
CA ALA A 169 -20.95 -13.42 8.31
C ALA A 169 -20.43 -12.16 9.01
N GLU A 170 -19.11 -12.09 9.25
CA GLU A 170 -18.39 -10.98 9.83
C GLU A 170 -17.94 -9.95 8.77
N GLY A 171 -18.31 -10.18 7.50
CA GLY A 171 -17.93 -9.35 6.36
C GLY A 171 -16.46 -9.51 6.00
N HIS A 172 -15.81 -10.58 6.44
CA HIS A 172 -14.40 -10.85 6.27
C HIS A 172 -14.15 -11.82 5.12
N ALA A 173 -13.08 -11.60 4.37
CA ALA A 173 -12.55 -12.53 3.39
C ALA A 173 -11.02 -12.47 3.38
N ILE A 174 -10.39 -13.56 2.92
CA ILE A 174 -8.94 -13.68 2.86
C ILE A 174 -8.52 -14.06 1.45
N PHE A 175 -7.54 -13.33 0.92
CA PHE A 175 -6.77 -13.75 -0.24
C PHE A 175 -5.41 -14.28 0.23
N ASN A 176 -5.06 -15.49 -0.21
CA ASN A 176 -3.83 -16.15 0.17
C ASN A 176 -2.59 -15.27 -0.11
N PRO A 177 -1.53 -15.34 0.71
CA PRO A 177 -0.38 -14.45 0.64
C PRO A 177 0.39 -14.55 -0.67
N GLY A 178 0.21 -15.61 -1.46
CA GLY A 178 0.80 -15.74 -2.80
C GLY A 178 0.25 -14.74 -3.81
N LEU A 179 -1.03 -14.37 -3.66
CA LEU A 179 -1.75 -13.54 -4.63
C LEU A 179 -1.29 -12.08 -4.60
N THR A 180 -0.66 -11.64 -3.51
CA THR A 180 -0.18 -10.26 -3.37
C THR A 180 1.30 -10.07 -3.71
N ARG A 181 2.01 -11.14 -4.10
CA ARG A 181 3.45 -11.12 -4.38
C ARG A 181 3.80 -10.94 -5.86
N GLY A 182 2.82 -10.73 -6.73
CA GLY A 182 3.07 -10.52 -8.16
C GLY A 182 3.96 -9.31 -8.41
N GLU A 183 4.81 -9.39 -9.43
CA GLU A 183 5.71 -8.31 -9.86
C GLU A 183 5.31 -7.80 -11.27
N GLY A 184 5.76 -6.59 -11.62
CA GLY A 184 5.48 -5.98 -12.92
C GLY A 184 3.98 -5.85 -13.21
N GLY A 185 3.51 -6.50 -14.29
CA GLY A 185 2.10 -6.51 -14.67
C GLY A 185 1.20 -7.28 -13.71
N MET A 186 1.76 -8.21 -12.92
CA MET A 186 1.03 -9.07 -11.98
C MET A 186 0.87 -8.46 -10.57
N VAL A 187 1.38 -7.25 -10.35
CA VAL A 187 1.19 -6.53 -9.07
C VAL A 187 -0.31 -6.29 -8.84
N PRO A 188 -0.86 -6.58 -7.65
CA PRO A 188 -2.24 -6.23 -7.31
C PRO A 188 -2.49 -4.73 -7.48
N ALA A 189 -3.52 -4.37 -8.24
CA ALA A 189 -3.82 -2.98 -8.57
C ALA A 189 -5.21 -2.55 -8.08
N VAL A 190 -6.20 -3.43 -8.16
CA VAL A 190 -7.59 -3.10 -7.80
C VAL A 190 -8.22 -4.27 -7.04
N LEU A 191 -8.87 -3.96 -5.93
CA LEU A 191 -9.80 -4.88 -5.26
C LEU A 191 -11.22 -4.40 -5.53
N MET A 192 -12.04 -5.23 -6.16
CA MET A 192 -13.45 -4.93 -6.44
C MET A 192 -14.34 -5.68 -5.44
N ALA A 193 -15.45 -5.07 -5.06
CA ALA A 193 -16.51 -5.70 -4.28
C ALA A 193 -17.89 -5.45 -4.92
N LYS A 194 -18.72 -6.48 -4.98
CA LYS A 194 -20.09 -6.44 -5.50
C LYS A 194 -21.07 -7.07 -4.51
N GLN A 195 -22.29 -6.55 -4.46
CA GLN A 195 -23.42 -7.17 -3.80
C GLN A 195 -24.54 -7.42 -4.82
N GLY A 196 -24.41 -8.51 -5.59
CA GLY A 196 -25.25 -8.75 -6.76
C GLY A 196 -25.23 -7.56 -7.72
N ASP A 197 -26.41 -7.20 -8.23
CA ASP A 197 -26.58 -6.03 -9.11
C ASP A 197 -26.90 -4.74 -8.36
N ASN A 198 -26.86 -4.77 -7.02
CA ASN A 198 -27.38 -3.69 -6.17
C ASN A 198 -26.32 -2.72 -5.68
N ASP A 199 -25.04 -3.13 -5.65
CA ASP A 199 -23.96 -2.28 -5.16
C ASP A 199 -22.60 -2.73 -5.68
N PHE A 200 -21.72 -1.76 -5.87
CA PHE A 200 -20.37 -1.94 -6.39
C PHE A 200 -19.41 -0.89 -5.83
N VAL A 201 -18.24 -1.34 -5.39
CA VAL A 201 -17.12 -0.47 -5.04
C VAL A 201 -15.80 -1.10 -5.47
N PHE A 202 -14.76 -0.29 -5.54
CA PHE A 202 -13.40 -0.75 -5.69
C PHE A 202 -12.47 -0.04 -4.71
N LEU A 203 -11.32 -0.65 -4.47
CA LEU A 203 -10.22 -0.10 -3.71
C LEU A 203 -8.94 -0.13 -4.56
N ASP A 204 -8.29 1.02 -4.66
CA ASP A 204 -6.99 1.19 -5.29
C ASP A 204 -5.90 0.57 -4.40
N MET A 205 -5.37 -0.57 -4.82
CA MET A 205 -4.33 -1.32 -4.12
C MET A 205 -2.92 -0.77 -4.39
N GLY A 206 -2.77 0.14 -5.35
CA GLY A 206 -1.50 0.80 -5.67
C GLY A 206 -1.15 1.95 -4.72
N ARG A 207 -2.12 2.42 -3.92
CA ARG A 207 -1.89 3.47 -2.91
C ARG A 207 -1.07 2.95 -1.75
N ALA A 208 -0.27 3.87 -1.18
CA ALA A 208 0.38 3.60 0.09
C ALA A 208 -0.68 3.31 1.16
N GLY A 209 -0.39 2.32 2.01
CA GLY A 209 -1.21 2.02 3.17
C GLY A 209 -1.29 3.19 4.14
N PHE A 210 -2.22 3.09 5.08
CA PHE A 210 -2.38 4.11 6.13
C PHE A 210 -1.09 4.27 6.94
N ASP A 211 -0.65 5.52 7.15
CA ASP A 211 0.53 5.79 7.97
C ASP A 211 0.21 5.56 9.45
N LEU A 212 0.98 4.67 10.07
CA LEU A 212 0.87 4.33 11.49
C LEU A 212 2.04 4.87 12.31
N SER A 213 2.87 5.76 11.74
CA SER A 213 4.06 6.31 12.39
C SER A 213 3.75 7.03 13.71
N ASP A 214 2.57 7.64 13.82
CA ASP A 214 2.03 8.30 15.01
C ASP A 214 1.44 7.32 16.04
N ARG A 215 1.32 6.03 15.71
CA ARG A 215 0.69 5.00 16.56
C ARG A 215 1.69 4.13 17.33
N GLY A 216 2.97 4.48 17.33
CA GLY A 216 3.98 3.74 18.11
C GLY A 216 4.24 2.32 17.60
N VAL A 217 3.98 2.03 16.31
CA VAL A 217 4.18 0.70 15.69
C VAL A 217 5.65 0.35 15.43
N THR A 218 6.59 1.14 15.95
CA THR A 218 8.02 0.85 15.83
C THR A 218 8.41 -0.32 16.71
N GLY A 219 9.28 -1.19 16.22
CA GLY A 219 9.76 -2.32 17.00
C GLY A 219 10.60 -3.26 16.16
N ARG A 220 10.99 -4.38 16.76
CA ARG A 220 11.56 -5.49 15.99
C ARG A 220 10.44 -6.05 15.09
N PRO A 221 10.71 -6.37 13.82
CA PRO A 221 9.76 -7.10 12.99
C PRO A 221 9.24 -8.33 13.74
N ALA A 222 7.95 -8.62 13.62
CA ALA A 222 7.38 -9.83 14.20
C ALA A 222 8.16 -11.05 13.68
N PRO A 223 8.67 -11.93 14.57
CA PRO A 223 9.37 -13.12 14.13
C PRO A 223 8.39 -14.02 13.35
N GLY A 224 8.95 -14.78 12.40
CA GLY A 224 8.18 -15.82 11.70
C GLY A 224 7.97 -17.04 12.60
N ALA A 225 8.03 -18.23 12.02
CA ALA A 225 7.95 -19.48 12.80
C ALA A 225 9.08 -19.61 13.85
N LEU A 226 10.20 -18.91 13.65
CA LEU A 226 11.36 -18.92 14.52
C LEU A 226 11.79 -17.49 14.85
N ASP A 227 12.12 -17.28 16.13
CA ASP A 227 12.70 -16.06 16.67
C ASP A 227 14.07 -16.37 17.28
N VAL A 228 15.11 -15.71 16.78
CA VAL A 228 16.45 -15.79 17.36
C VAL A 228 16.79 -14.45 18.01
N TYR A 229 16.90 -14.45 19.33
CA TYR A 229 17.36 -13.30 20.09
C TYR A 229 18.83 -13.48 20.44
N ALA A 230 19.70 -12.61 19.92
CA ALA A 230 21.14 -12.68 20.13
C ALA A 230 21.66 -11.44 20.84
N TRP A 231 22.73 -11.61 21.61
CA TRP A 231 23.43 -10.54 22.28
C TRP A 231 24.88 -10.91 22.49
N THR A 232 25.71 -9.91 22.71
CA THR A 232 27.06 -10.06 23.21
C THR A 232 27.13 -9.69 24.68
N GLU A 233 28.13 -10.19 25.41
CA GLU A 233 28.30 -9.83 26.82
C GLU A 233 28.56 -8.33 27.01
N ARG A 234 29.11 -7.67 25.99
CA ARG A 234 29.22 -6.21 25.89
C ARG A 234 29.24 -5.73 24.45
N GLY A 235 29.06 -4.44 24.28
CA GLY A 235 29.01 -3.83 22.96
C GLY A 235 30.31 -3.18 22.49
N ILE A 236 31.50 -3.44 23.02
CA ILE A 236 32.74 -2.81 22.53
C ILE A 236 33.93 -3.74 22.79
N TYR A 237 34.83 -3.87 21.80
CA TYR A 237 36.01 -4.73 21.88
C TYR A 237 37.26 -4.07 21.32
N ARG A 238 38.42 -4.49 21.84
CA ARG A 238 39.73 -4.18 21.26
C ARG A 238 40.22 -5.34 20.41
N ALA A 239 41.11 -5.04 19.46
CA ALA A 239 41.85 -6.08 18.75
C ALA A 239 42.66 -6.91 19.76
N GLY A 240 42.66 -8.24 19.59
CA GLY A 240 43.25 -9.17 20.55
C GLY A 240 42.32 -9.62 21.69
N GLU A 241 41.14 -9.03 21.85
CA GLU A 241 40.13 -9.50 22.82
C GLU A 241 39.27 -10.64 22.25
N GLU A 242 38.59 -11.36 23.13
CA GLU A 242 37.59 -12.35 22.78
C GLU A 242 36.18 -11.74 22.86
N VAL A 243 35.34 -12.08 21.88
CA VAL A 243 33.93 -11.68 21.81
C VAL A 243 33.08 -12.88 22.19
N HIS A 244 32.23 -12.75 23.21
CA HIS A 244 31.29 -13.80 23.61
C HIS A 244 29.90 -13.49 23.04
N VAL A 245 29.40 -14.34 22.14
CA VAL A 245 28.07 -14.18 21.56
C VAL A 245 27.16 -15.26 22.12
N ALA A 246 25.99 -14.85 22.60
CA ALA A 246 24.92 -15.76 23.00
C ALA A 246 23.67 -15.54 22.15
N ALA A 247 22.87 -16.59 21.98
CA ALA A 247 21.57 -16.53 21.32
C ALA A 247 20.55 -17.48 21.96
N LEU A 248 19.26 -17.11 21.84
CA LEU A 248 18.11 -17.93 22.22
C LEU A 248 17.21 -18.14 21.01
N ALA A 249 16.96 -19.39 20.66
CA ALA A 249 16.01 -19.80 19.64
C ALA A 249 14.65 -20.11 20.26
N ARG A 250 13.61 -19.40 19.80
CA ARG A 250 12.23 -19.53 20.29
C ARG A 250 11.24 -19.70 19.15
N ASP A 251 10.14 -20.40 19.40
CA ASP A 251 8.99 -20.43 18.49
C ASP A 251 8.11 -19.18 18.67
N GLY A 252 7.05 -19.06 17.87
CA GLY A 252 6.09 -17.96 17.96
C GLY A 252 5.32 -17.87 19.28
N SER A 253 5.38 -18.91 20.14
CA SER A 253 4.83 -18.92 21.50
C SER A 253 5.90 -18.69 22.58
N ALA A 254 7.09 -18.23 22.19
CA ALA A 254 8.26 -18.03 23.05
C ALA A 254 8.76 -19.32 23.74
N LYS A 255 8.43 -20.51 23.24
CA LYS A 255 8.96 -21.78 23.75
C LYS A 255 10.33 -22.05 23.15
N ALA A 256 11.18 -22.77 23.91
CA ALA A 256 12.50 -23.17 23.44
C ALA A 256 12.38 -24.05 22.19
N VAL A 257 13.20 -23.76 21.18
CA VAL A 257 13.41 -24.67 20.05
C VAL A 257 14.69 -25.44 20.31
N GLU A 258 14.54 -26.71 20.67
CA GLU A 258 15.66 -27.61 20.98
C GLU A 258 16.23 -28.25 19.72
N ASN A 259 17.49 -28.67 19.78
CA ASN A 259 18.18 -29.41 18.70
C ASN A 259 18.18 -28.68 17.34
N LEU A 260 18.15 -27.34 17.35
CA LEU A 260 18.24 -26.54 16.15
C LEU A 260 19.67 -25.97 16.03
N PRO A 261 20.51 -26.50 15.13
CA PRO A 261 21.83 -25.94 14.90
C PRO A 261 21.74 -24.52 14.36
N LEU A 262 22.54 -23.62 14.93
CA LEU A 262 22.68 -22.24 14.47
C LEU A 262 24.11 -22.00 13.96
N THR A 263 24.20 -21.39 12.79
CA THR A 263 25.46 -20.98 12.15
C THR A 263 25.68 -19.49 12.39
N PHE A 264 26.72 -19.14 13.15
CA PHE A 264 27.17 -17.78 13.41
C PHE A 264 28.21 -17.40 12.35
N ILE A 265 27.91 -16.39 11.55
CA ILE A 265 28.78 -15.85 10.51
C ILE A 265 29.25 -14.47 10.95
N PHE A 266 30.54 -14.34 11.21
CA PHE A 266 31.17 -13.09 11.61
C PHE A 266 31.75 -12.40 10.38
N SER A 267 31.37 -11.15 10.16
CA SER A 267 31.88 -10.33 9.07
C SER A 267 32.62 -9.11 9.60
N ARG A 268 33.71 -8.79 8.92
CA ARG A 268 34.56 -7.63 9.18
C ARG A 268 33.87 -6.34 8.72
N PRO A 269 34.42 -5.17 9.08
CA PRO A 269 33.86 -3.88 8.65
C PRO A 269 33.83 -3.64 7.14
N ASP A 270 34.61 -4.38 6.35
CA ASP A 270 34.59 -4.34 4.88
C ASP A 270 33.52 -5.27 4.26
N GLY A 271 32.73 -5.96 5.10
CA GLY A 271 31.68 -6.89 4.67
C GLY A 271 32.18 -8.30 4.36
N VAL A 272 33.49 -8.57 4.45
CA VAL A 272 34.05 -9.90 4.19
C VAL A 272 33.86 -10.79 5.42
N GLU A 273 33.42 -12.03 5.18
CA GLU A 273 33.33 -13.09 6.21
C GLU A 273 34.74 -13.36 6.79
N ASP A 274 34.87 -13.23 8.11
CA ASP A 274 36.07 -13.58 8.86
C ASP A 274 36.05 -15.05 9.28
N ARG A 275 34.93 -15.46 9.88
CA ARG A 275 34.79 -16.79 10.47
C ARG A 275 33.33 -17.22 10.55
N ARG A 276 33.14 -18.54 10.45
CA ARG A 276 31.88 -19.24 10.64
C ARG A 276 31.99 -20.24 11.78
N ILE A 277 31.02 -20.25 12.67
CA ILE A 277 30.96 -21.17 13.82
C ILE A 277 29.56 -21.78 13.86
N VAL A 278 29.46 -23.10 13.89
CA VAL A 278 28.20 -23.81 14.07
C VAL A 278 28.05 -24.17 15.56
N SER A 279 26.91 -23.84 16.13
CA SER A 279 26.50 -24.25 17.47
C SER A 279 25.30 -25.17 17.36
N ASP A 280 25.43 -26.42 17.79
CA ASP A 280 24.31 -27.37 17.82
C ASP A 280 23.29 -27.07 18.94
N GLY A 281 23.53 -26.01 19.71
CA GLY A 281 22.72 -25.63 20.85
C GLY A 281 23.13 -26.37 22.12
N THR A 282 22.67 -25.83 23.25
CA THR A 282 22.86 -26.42 24.57
C THR A 282 21.53 -26.99 25.04
N SER A 283 20.84 -26.26 25.92
CA SER A 283 19.51 -26.58 26.45
C SER A 283 18.63 -25.34 26.38
N ALA A 284 17.31 -25.51 26.37
CA ALA A 284 16.34 -24.43 26.34
C ALA A 284 16.49 -23.51 25.12
N GLY A 285 16.95 -24.06 23.99
CA GLY A 285 17.23 -23.32 22.76
C GLY A 285 18.39 -22.32 22.86
N GLY A 286 19.29 -22.50 23.83
CA GLY A 286 20.43 -21.60 24.08
C GLY A 286 21.66 -21.95 23.25
N HIS A 287 22.34 -20.93 22.73
CA HIS A 287 23.59 -21.02 21.97
C HIS A 287 24.61 -20.04 22.54
N ALA A 288 25.87 -20.44 22.58
CA ALA A 288 27.00 -19.58 22.91
C ALA A 288 28.19 -19.93 22.01
N VAL A 289 28.84 -18.91 21.46
CA VAL A 289 30.05 -19.04 20.64
C VAL A 289 31.02 -17.91 20.94
N ASP A 290 32.32 -18.20 20.80
CA ASP A 290 33.38 -17.23 21.06
C ASP A 290 34.14 -16.89 19.76
N LEU A 291 34.40 -15.60 19.56
CA LEU A 291 35.24 -15.10 18.47
C LEU A 291 36.48 -14.39 19.06
N ALA A 292 37.62 -15.09 19.05
CA ALA A 292 38.91 -14.46 19.31
C ALA A 292 39.30 -13.49 18.18
N LEU A 293 39.37 -12.18 18.46
CA LEU A 293 39.82 -11.18 17.51
C LEU A 293 41.35 -11.19 17.41
N GLN A 294 41.87 -11.13 16.19
CA GLN A 294 43.32 -11.03 15.99
C GLN A 294 43.86 -9.68 16.52
N PRO A 295 45.13 -9.59 16.98
CA PRO A 295 45.73 -8.33 17.42
C PRO A 295 45.76 -7.24 16.34
N ASN A 296 45.73 -7.63 15.06
CA ASN A 296 45.65 -6.75 13.90
C ASN A 296 44.23 -6.66 13.31
N ALA A 297 43.20 -7.07 14.05
CA ALA A 297 41.82 -7.04 13.60
C ALA A 297 41.42 -5.64 13.10
N MET A 298 40.65 -5.61 12.00
CA MET A 298 40.17 -4.37 11.42
C MET A 298 39.33 -3.58 12.42
N ARG A 299 39.55 -2.27 12.46
CA ARG A 299 38.74 -1.36 13.26
C ARG A 299 37.46 -1.00 12.49
N GLY A 300 36.33 -0.97 13.18
CA GLY A 300 35.04 -0.61 12.62
C GLY A 300 33.93 -1.50 13.17
N THR A 301 32.76 -1.47 12.53
CA THR A 301 31.62 -2.31 12.91
C THR A 301 31.82 -3.72 12.37
N TRP A 302 32.00 -4.67 13.28
CA TRP A 302 31.89 -6.08 12.96
C TRP A 302 30.42 -6.49 13.06
N THR A 303 30.00 -7.50 12.30
CA THR A 303 28.63 -8.03 12.36
C THR A 303 28.67 -9.53 12.61
N VAL A 304 27.64 -10.03 13.30
CA VAL A 304 27.36 -11.46 13.39
C VAL A 304 25.97 -11.70 12.83
N ALA A 305 25.87 -12.58 11.85
CA ALA A 305 24.60 -13.08 11.31
C ALA A 305 24.40 -14.51 11.79
N ILE A 306 23.16 -14.87 12.15
CA ILE A 306 22.83 -16.21 12.65
C ILE A 306 21.84 -16.86 11.69
N HIS A 307 22.19 -18.05 11.21
CA HIS A 307 21.39 -18.81 10.26
C HIS A 307 21.01 -20.17 10.83
N THR A 308 19.84 -20.68 10.45
CA THR A 308 19.38 -22.02 10.78
C THR A 308 19.91 -23.09 9.83
N ASP A 309 20.55 -22.68 8.72
CA ASP A 309 21.13 -23.56 7.72
C ASP A 309 22.67 -23.60 7.90
N ARG A 310 23.22 -24.81 7.83
CA ARG A 310 24.68 -25.06 7.88
C ARG A 310 25.37 -24.67 6.57
N SER A 311 24.64 -24.67 5.45
CA SER A 311 25.15 -24.46 4.10
C SER A 311 24.90 -23.05 3.53
N ALA A 312 24.32 -22.14 4.31
CA ALA A 312 24.01 -20.77 3.86
C ALA A 312 25.26 -20.12 3.26
N GLY A 313 25.31 -20.07 1.93
CA GLY A 313 26.35 -19.38 1.18
C GLY A 313 26.15 -17.88 1.33
N ALA A 314 27.24 -17.12 1.30
CA ALA A 314 27.25 -15.66 1.41
C ALA A 314 26.39 -14.91 0.34
N GLY A 315 25.70 -15.63 -0.56
CA GLY A 315 24.86 -15.08 -1.62
C GLY A 315 23.36 -15.41 -1.58
N ARG A 316 22.84 -16.19 -0.61
CA ARG A 316 21.39 -16.48 -0.53
C ARG A 316 20.99 -16.75 0.93
N ALA A 317 20.63 -15.69 1.64
CA ALA A 317 20.25 -15.74 3.05
C ALA A 317 18.74 -15.59 3.25
N GLY A 318 18.13 -16.58 3.90
CA GLY A 318 16.87 -16.41 4.61
C GLY A 318 17.19 -15.71 5.91
N LEU A 319 16.70 -14.48 6.08
CA LEU A 319 17.02 -13.61 7.20
C LEU A 319 16.14 -13.92 8.41
N ALA A 320 16.76 -14.39 9.50
CA ALA A 320 16.19 -14.33 10.85
C ALA A 320 17.14 -13.51 11.74
N GLY A 321 16.75 -12.25 12.03
CA GLY A 321 17.38 -11.37 13.03
C GLY A 321 18.77 -10.80 12.67
N MET A 322 18.89 -9.47 12.56
CA MET A 322 20.18 -8.78 12.41
C MET A 322 20.21 -7.45 13.17
N ALA A 323 21.43 -6.94 13.44
CA ALA A 323 21.81 -5.77 14.23
C ALA A 323 22.19 -4.53 13.38
N GLY A 324 22.03 -3.27 13.81
CA GLY A 324 22.20 -2.06 12.96
C GLY A 324 23.11 -0.95 13.53
N ALA A 325 23.67 -0.09 12.65
CA ALA A 325 24.66 0.97 12.95
C ALA A 325 24.12 2.41 12.67
N TRP A 326 24.67 3.46 13.34
CA TRP A 326 24.63 4.91 12.97
C TRP A 326 25.84 5.72 13.54
N PRO A 327 26.20 6.91 12.99
CA PRO A 327 27.55 7.47 13.01
C PRO A 327 27.83 8.46 14.15
N GLY A 328 29.04 8.35 14.73
CA GLY A 328 29.60 9.33 15.63
C GLY A 328 31.10 9.07 15.81
N ARG A 329 31.92 10.06 15.49
CA ARG A 329 33.37 9.92 15.39
C ARG A 329 34.01 9.50 16.72
N ARG A 330 34.97 8.57 16.60
CA ARG A 330 36.01 8.16 17.56
C ARG A 330 35.66 6.91 18.39
N ARG A 331 36.37 5.82 18.05
CA ARG A 331 36.48 4.49 18.72
C ARG A 331 35.60 3.39 18.09
N ALA A 332 36.11 2.16 18.12
CA ALA A 332 35.36 0.98 17.73
C ALA A 332 34.25 0.79 18.77
N ASP A 333 33.01 0.83 18.31
CA ASP A 333 31.80 0.79 19.14
C ASP A 333 30.85 -0.25 18.49
N LEU A 334 30.40 -1.23 19.26
CA LEU A 334 29.52 -2.34 18.88
C LEU A 334 28.20 -2.19 19.65
N ARG A 335 27.53 -1.05 19.49
CA ARG A 335 26.17 -0.84 20.04
C ARG A 335 25.11 -1.12 18.97
N GLN A 336 24.36 -2.19 19.23
CA GLN A 336 22.94 -2.41 18.92
C GLN A 336 22.46 -3.13 17.64
N ILE A 337 21.40 -3.88 17.92
CA ILE A 337 20.45 -4.77 17.25
C ILE A 337 19.30 -4.19 16.33
N ARG A 338 19.37 -4.04 14.98
CA ARG A 338 18.21 -3.75 14.09
C ARG A 338 18.25 -4.48 12.73
N ALA A 339 17.14 -5.12 12.36
CA ALA A 339 16.96 -5.94 11.15
C ALA A 339 15.98 -5.30 10.15
N ARG A 340 16.30 -5.42 8.85
CA ARG A 340 15.36 -5.29 7.71
C ARG A 340 15.38 -6.61 6.92
N ARG A 341 14.24 -6.97 6.33
CA ARG A 341 13.98 -8.18 5.53
C ARG A 341 14.57 -8.04 4.11
N LEU A 342 14.97 -9.15 3.51
CA LEU A 342 15.01 -9.33 2.05
C LEU A 342 14.24 -10.59 1.66
N GLN A 343 13.49 -10.44 0.57
CA GLN A 343 12.71 -11.45 -0.14
C GLN A 343 13.53 -12.72 -0.38
N GLN A 344 12.90 -13.87 -0.21
CA GLN A 344 13.35 -15.11 -0.83
C GLN A 344 12.26 -15.62 -1.77
N SER A 345 12.74 -16.00 -2.96
CA SER A 345 12.06 -16.54 -4.15
C SER A 345 10.96 -17.56 -3.87
#